data_AF-A0A363U2T5-F1
#
_entry.id   AF-A0A363U2T5-F1
#
_cell.length_a   1.000
_cell.length_b   1.000
_cell.length_c   1.000
_cell.angle_alpha   90.00
_cell.angle_beta   90.00
_cell.angle_gamma   90.00
#
_symmetry.space_group_name_H-M   'P 1'
#
loop_
_entity.id
_entity.type
_entity.pdbx_description
1 polymer ?
#
loop_
_entity_poly.entity_id
_entity_poly.type
_entity_poly.pdbx_seq_one_letter_code
_entity_poly.pdbx_strand_id
1 'polypeptide(L)'
;MTTFFPYEEMTWDKVAELPRDTPLVLQLGSDYDRSLLASQLSDPPRIGLLPAFPFGWRGSGLELPGPIFFQYLSNLLDSLRDDGFTRVHCLMPQGLNPQSFQALNPASFLTLPHEAQKQDTAFVPPDSERGKVILIPIGHTEQHGYHLPLSVDTIIIDAIAKGTAHKAPTRCYTLPVMPYGVSTHRASFAATLNAGGRAFEDFWLAVIDVLVQRGFDRFYFISGHGGNTSFLVNIVKYAGERHRRIFCATTWLHTSGKIGAEALQKYRTSPIGGMGHAGELETSYMLHLRPDLCHMERAVDETDFISTPDYYMDWIEGGSLVANPPWDDDSKTGSYGAGSHGTAEKGRLWLEAAVEEKIDHVEQIHEQHERREKRRRAGYGLWGK
;
A
#
# COMPACT_ATOMS: atom_id res chain seq x y z
N MET A 1 3.36 18.31 28.09
CA MET A 1 2.76 18.48 26.75
C MET A 1 3.14 17.26 25.93
N THR A 2 2.16 16.53 25.42
CA THR A 2 2.36 15.31 24.64
C THR A 2 3.00 15.62 23.30
N THR A 3 4.05 14.90 22.94
CA THR A 3 4.67 14.98 21.60
C THR A 3 4.05 13.96 20.65
N PHE A 4 3.82 14.34 19.40
CA PHE A 4 3.30 13.43 18.37
C PHE A 4 4.37 13.20 17.32
N PHE A 5 4.52 11.96 16.87
CA PHE A 5 5.42 11.62 15.76
C PHE A 5 4.70 10.74 14.74
N PRO A 6 4.98 10.94 13.43
CA PRO A 6 4.50 10.04 12.38
C PRO A 6 5.30 8.74 12.45
N TYR A 7 4.61 7.63 12.68
CA TYR A 7 5.22 6.31 12.83
C TYR A 7 5.91 5.87 11.54
N GLU A 8 5.29 6.18 10.40
CA GLU A 8 5.71 5.77 9.07
C GLU A 8 6.93 6.53 8.52
N GLU A 9 7.34 7.62 9.18
CA GLU A 9 8.57 8.36 8.83
C GLU A 9 9.79 7.85 9.62
N MET A 10 9.60 6.93 10.57
CA MET A 10 10.69 6.31 11.31
C MET A 10 11.40 5.26 10.47
N THR A 11 12.65 4.94 10.80
CA THR A 11 13.31 3.69 10.37
C THR A 11 12.97 2.58 11.36
N TRP A 12 13.00 1.31 10.92
CA TRP A 12 12.52 0.20 11.75
C TRP A 12 13.32 0.01 13.05
N ASP A 13 14.62 0.29 13.02
CA ASP A 13 15.49 0.21 14.20
C ASP A 13 15.11 1.28 15.24
N LYS A 14 14.63 2.45 14.81
CA LYS A 14 14.10 3.49 15.70
C LYS A 14 12.77 3.11 16.30
N VAL A 15 11.94 2.36 15.57
CA VAL A 15 10.75 1.74 16.17
C VAL A 15 11.15 0.68 17.19
N ALA A 16 12.20 -0.10 16.93
CA ALA A 16 12.70 -1.10 17.86
C ALA A 16 13.25 -0.49 19.18
N GLU A 17 13.72 0.76 19.13
CA GLU A 17 14.17 1.53 20.31
C GLU A 17 13.00 2.15 21.11
N LEU A 18 11.77 2.18 20.59
CA LEU A 18 10.64 2.79 21.30
C LEU A 18 10.31 2.03 22.59
N PRO A 19 9.98 2.75 23.69
CA PRO A 19 9.37 2.12 24.85
C PRO A 19 8.10 1.37 24.46
N ARG A 20 7.95 0.12 24.92
CA ARG A 20 6.82 -0.75 24.54
C ARG A 20 5.48 -0.35 25.15
N ASP A 21 5.49 0.62 26.06
CA ASP A 21 4.33 1.32 26.56
C ASP A 21 4.04 2.64 25.79
N THR A 22 4.79 2.95 24.73
CA THR A 22 4.47 4.07 23.83
C THR A 22 3.11 3.84 23.18
N PRO A 23 2.13 4.76 23.33
CA PRO A 23 0.86 4.66 22.64
C PRO A 23 1.05 4.80 21.13
N LEU A 24 0.57 3.81 20.39
CA LEU A 24 0.52 3.79 18.93
C LEU A 24 -0.93 3.81 18.48
N VAL A 25 -1.27 4.75 17.58
CA VAL A 25 -2.66 5.04 17.20
C VAL A 25 -2.82 4.96 15.68
N LEU A 26 -3.56 3.96 15.21
CA LEU A 26 -4.09 3.90 13.85
C LEU A 26 -5.34 4.76 13.75
N GLN A 27 -5.43 5.63 12.75
CA GLN A 27 -6.53 6.59 12.62
C GLN A 27 -7.43 6.22 11.44
N LEU A 28 -8.75 6.23 11.61
CA LEU A 28 -9.71 6.10 10.52
C LEU A 28 -10.05 7.49 9.97
N GLY A 29 -9.39 7.89 8.89
CA GLY A 29 -9.38 9.29 8.43
C GLY A 29 -8.32 10.13 9.16
N SER A 30 -8.34 11.43 8.91
CA SER A 30 -7.33 12.40 9.34
C SER A 30 -7.94 13.53 10.17
N ASP A 31 -7.11 14.46 10.66
CA ASP A 31 -7.58 15.74 11.22
C ASP A 31 -8.38 15.65 12.54
N TYR A 32 -8.09 14.62 13.35
CA TYR A 32 -8.54 14.54 14.74
C TYR A 32 -7.87 15.60 15.62
N ASP A 33 -8.60 16.09 16.63
CA ASP A 33 -8.05 16.99 17.65
C ASP A 33 -7.02 16.25 18.51
N ARG A 34 -5.75 16.63 18.34
CA ARG A 34 -4.60 16.03 19.03
C ARG A 34 -4.63 16.28 20.54
N SER A 35 -5.20 17.39 21.00
CA SER A 35 -5.29 17.71 22.42
C SER A 35 -6.29 16.79 23.11
N LEU A 36 -7.43 16.54 22.45
CA LEU A 36 -8.42 15.58 22.95
C LEU A 36 -7.88 14.15 22.93
N LEU A 37 -7.15 13.75 21.89
CA LEU A 37 -6.50 12.44 21.82
C LEU A 37 -5.48 12.24 22.96
N ALA A 38 -4.62 13.24 23.20
CA ALA A 38 -3.65 13.20 24.30
C ALA A 38 -4.36 13.02 25.65
N SER A 39 -5.41 13.81 25.89
CA SER A 39 -6.18 13.74 27.13
C SER A 39 -6.86 12.38 27.32
N GLN A 40 -7.43 11.79 26.26
CA GLN A 40 -8.02 10.44 26.31
C GLN A 40 -7.01 9.34 26.64
N LEU A 41 -5.73 9.56 26.33
CA LEU A 41 -4.64 8.63 26.61
C LEU A 41 -3.90 8.94 27.92
N SER A 42 -4.45 9.83 28.75
CA SER A 42 -3.89 10.30 30.01
C SER A 42 -2.56 11.06 29.85
N ASP A 43 -2.49 11.91 28.82
CA ASP A 43 -1.39 12.84 28.55
C ASP A 43 0.02 12.19 28.60
N PRO A 44 0.25 11.12 27.80
CA PRO A 44 1.55 10.44 27.76
C PRO A 44 2.63 11.39 27.23
N PRO A 45 3.93 11.12 27.50
CA PRO A 45 5.00 11.99 27.00
C PRO A 45 5.07 12.04 25.46
N ARG A 46 4.67 10.94 24.79
CA ARG A 46 4.68 10.81 23.33
C ARG A 46 3.53 9.93 22.84
N ILE A 47 3.10 10.13 21.59
CA ILE A 47 2.15 9.28 20.86
C ILE A 47 2.67 9.09 19.44
N GLY A 48 2.76 7.85 18.98
CA GLY A 48 3.01 7.51 17.58
C GLY A 48 1.70 7.45 16.81
N LEU A 49 1.59 8.21 15.73
CA LEU A 49 0.45 8.16 14.82
C LEU A 49 0.82 7.31 13.62
N LEU A 50 0.05 6.26 13.35
CA LEU A 50 0.19 5.48 12.13
C LEU A 50 -0.46 6.20 10.93
N PRO A 51 -0.11 5.83 9.69
CA PRO A 51 -0.79 6.32 8.49
C PRO A 51 -2.30 6.22 8.62
N ALA A 52 -3.02 7.26 8.19
CA ALA A 52 -4.47 7.22 8.21
C ALA A 52 -4.99 6.09 7.31
N PHE A 53 -5.92 5.29 7.82
CA PHE A 53 -6.70 4.37 7.00
C PHE A 53 -7.72 5.21 6.22
N PRO A 54 -7.73 5.17 4.87
CA PRO A 54 -8.43 6.19 4.08
C PRO A 54 -9.95 5.97 3.95
N PHE A 55 -10.43 4.72 4.00
CA PHE A 55 -11.85 4.39 3.86
C PHE A 55 -12.19 3.00 4.38
N GLY A 56 -13.47 2.60 4.38
CA GLY A 56 -13.92 1.25 4.72
C GLY A 56 -14.93 1.20 5.86
N TRP A 57 -14.96 2.24 6.70
CA TRP A 57 -15.95 2.40 7.76
C TRP A 57 -17.19 3.14 7.29
N ARG A 58 -18.26 3.06 8.08
CA ARG A 58 -19.51 3.78 7.83
C ARG A 58 -19.32 5.29 7.83
N GLY A 59 -19.73 5.94 6.74
CA GLY A 59 -19.54 7.38 6.54
C GLY A 59 -18.18 7.78 5.95
N SER A 60 -17.30 6.82 5.61
CA SER A 60 -16.07 7.11 4.86
C SER A 60 -16.32 7.41 3.37
N GLY A 61 -17.54 7.23 2.88
CA GLY A 61 -17.87 7.24 1.46
C GLY A 61 -17.79 5.86 0.82
N LEU A 62 -16.73 5.10 1.08
CA LEU A 62 -16.55 3.73 0.58
C LEU A 62 -16.68 2.72 1.72
N GLU A 63 -17.90 2.58 2.23
CA GLU A 63 -18.24 1.69 3.34
C GLU A 63 -18.21 0.21 2.91
N LEU A 64 -17.61 -0.63 3.76
CA LEU A 64 -17.50 -2.07 3.55
C LEU A 64 -18.25 -2.84 4.63
N PRO A 65 -18.59 -4.13 4.40
CA PRO A 65 -19.13 -4.98 5.45
C PRO A 65 -18.22 -5.01 6.68
N GLY A 66 -18.80 -4.74 7.85
CA GLY A 66 -18.09 -4.69 9.13
C GLY A 66 -17.11 -5.85 9.39
N PRO A 67 -17.47 -7.14 9.19
CA PRO A 67 -16.54 -8.24 9.46
C PRO A 67 -15.27 -8.17 8.61
N ILE A 68 -15.41 -7.79 7.34
CA ILE A 68 -14.29 -7.68 6.39
C ILE A 68 -13.36 -6.54 6.84
N PHE A 69 -13.95 -5.39 7.12
CA PHE A 69 -13.20 -4.20 7.54
C PHE A 69 -12.47 -4.40 8.87
N PHE A 70 -13.17 -4.87 9.90
CA PHE A 70 -12.59 -5.04 11.23
C PHE A 70 -11.57 -6.17 11.31
N GLN A 71 -11.67 -7.22 10.49
CA GLN A 71 -10.63 -8.24 10.41
C GLN A 71 -9.31 -7.66 9.87
N TYR A 72 -9.39 -6.83 8.83
CA TYR A 72 -8.22 -6.13 8.28
C TYR A 72 -7.56 -5.27 9.36
N LEU A 73 -8.36 -4.44 10.04
CA LEU A 73 -7.85 -3.59 11.12
C LEU A 73 -7.25 -4.40 12.27
N SER A 74 -7.89 -5.49 12.70
CA SER A 74 -7.38 -6.34 13.79
C SER A 74 -5.98 -6.84 13.47
N ASN A 75 -5.76 -7.35 12.26
CA ASN A 75 -4.47 -7.89 11.84
C ASN A 75 -3.35 -6.81 11.89
N LEU A 76 -3.67 -5.56 11.53
CA LEU A 76 -2.73 -4.44 11.66
C LEU A 76 -2.41 -4.12 13.13
N LEU A 77 -3.42 -4.06 13.99
CA LEU A 77 -3.21 -3.80 15.42
C LEU A 77 -2.45 -4.95 16.09
N ASP A 78 -2.73 -6.20 15.70
CA ASP A 78 -2.01 -7.38 16.17
C ASP A 78 -0.55 -7.34 15.74
N SER A 79 -0.25 -6.80 14.55
CA SER A 79 1.13 -6.61 14.11
C SER A 79 1.95 -5.76 15.09
N LEU A 80 1.38 -4.67 15.60
CA LEU A 80 2.02 -3.83 16.62
C LEU A 80 2.14 -4.53 17.97
N ARG A 81 1.17 -5.37 18.35
CA ARG A 81 1.20 -6.12 19.61
C ARG A 81 2.25 -7.22 19.59
N ASP A 82 2.41 -7.88 18.46
CA ASP A 82 3.45 -8.89 18.24
C ASP A 82 4.86 -8.26 18.34
N ASP A 83 5.02 -7.00 17.93
CA ASP A 83 6.23 -6.19 18.16
C ASP A 83 6.41 -5.79 19.65
N GLY A 84 5.50 -6.24 20.53
CA GLY A 84 5.54 -6.06 21.97
C GLY A 84 4.87 -4.79 22.48
N PHE A 85 4.26 -3.95 21.62
CA PHE A 85 3.59 -2.74 22.09
C PHE A 85 2.31 -3.07 22.87
N THR A 86 2.21 -2.51 24.08
CA THR A 86 1.12 -2.78 25.02
C THR A 86 -0.03 -1.76 24.91
N ARG A 87 0.23 -0.60 24.30
CA ARG A 87 -0.73 0.51 24.15
C ARG A 87 -1.05 0.76 22.68
N VAL A 88 -1.76 -0.19 22.07
CA VAL A 88 -2.16 -0.14 20.66
C VAL A 88 -3.64 0.25 20.55
N HIS A 89 -3.90 1.32 19.80
CA HIS A 89 -5.22 1.90 19.65
C HIS A 89 -5.60 2.13 18.18
N CYS A 90 -6.89 2.08 17.90
CA CYS A 90 -7.53 2.55 16.68
C CYS A 90 -8.45 3.71 17.06
N LEU A 91 -8.21 4.88 16.49
CA LEU A 91 -8.99 6.09 16.65
C LEU A 91 -10.04 6.19 15.55
N MET A 92 -11.30 6.32 15.95
CA MET A 92 -12.44 6.26 15.05
C MET A 92 -13.36 7.48 15.22
N PRO A 93 -14.14 7.87 14.18
CA PRO A 93 -15.20 8.85 14.33
C PRO A 93 -16.25 8.40 15.36
N GLN A 94 -16.81 9.35 16.11
CA GLN A 94 -17.89 9.08 17.06
C GLN A 94 -19.11 8.39 16.39
N GLY A 95 -19.82 7.53 17.12
CA GLY A 95 -21.00 6.84 16.59
C GLY A 95 -20.69 5.59 15.75
N LEU A 96 -19.43 5.36 15.38
CA LEU A 96 -18.98 4.01 15.03
C LEU A 96 -18.92 3.18 16.30
N ASN A 97 -19.76 2.16 16.38
CA ASN A 97 -19.73 1.24 17.50
C ASN A 97 -19.04 -0.06 17.06
N PRO A 98 -17.82 -0.35 17.54
CA PRO A 98 -17.17 -1.63 17.27
C PRO A 98 -17.88 -2.78 18.00
N GLN A 99 -18.83 -2.52 18.92
CA GLN A 99 -19.60 -3.54 19.67
C GLN A 99 -20.42 -4.48 18.77
N SER A 100 -20.77 -4.11 17.54
CA SER A 100 -21.33 -5.06 16.57
C SER A 100 -20.31 -6.13 16.11
N PHE A 101 -19.03 -5.99 16.49
CA PHE A 101 -17.91 -6.92 16.24
C PHE A 101 -16.98 -7.11 17.46
N GLN A 102 -17.34 -6.63 18.66
CA GLN A 102 -16.50 -6.78 19.85
C GLN A 102 -16.44 -8.25 20.27
N ALA A 103 -15.31 -8.88 20.00
CA ALA A 103 -14.88 -10.07 20.73
C ALA A 103 -13.43 -9.98 21.23
N LEU A 104 -12.58 -9.08 20.70
CA LEU A 104 -11.12 -9.24 20.88
C LEU A 104 -10.44 -8.22 21.80
N ASN A 105 -10.73 -6.91 21.74
CA ASN A 105 -10.20 -5.96 22.75
C ASN A 105 -10.88 -4.56 22.72
N PRO A 106 -11.91 -4.29 23.55
CA PRO A 106 -12.63 -3.01 23.53
C PRO A 106 -11.76 -1.81 23.92
N ALA A 107 -10.69 -2.00 24.71
CA ALA A 107 -9.78 -0.92 25.15
C ALA A 107 -8.90 -0.36 24.01
N SER A 108 -8.82 -1.08 22.88
CA SER A 108 -8.06 -0.62 21.72
C SER A 108 -8.83 0.35 20.82
N PHE A 109 -10.10 0.66 21.08
CA PHE A 109 -10.85 1.59 20.23
C PHE A 109 -11.12 2.91 20.96
N LEU A 110 -10.63 4.01 20.39
CA LEU A 110 -10.88 5.37 20.84
C LEU A 110 -11.90 6.03 19.91
N THR A 111 -12.72 6.92 20.46
CA THR A 111 -13.68 7.69 19.65
C THR A 111 -13.55 9.17 19.94
N LEU A 112 -13.46 9.96 18.87
CA LEU A 112 -13.43 11.42 18.94
C LEU A 112 -14.37 12.01 17.87
N PRO A 113 -14.85 13.25 18.06
CA PRO A 113 -15.47 14.01 16.99
C PRO A 113 -14.49 14.14 15.81
N HIS A 114 -15.00 14.02 14.59
CA HIS A 114 -14.22 14.03 13.35
C HIS A 114 -14.92 14.87 12.28
N GLU A 115 -14.18 15.60 11.45
CA GLU A 115 -14.76 16.50 10.46
C GLU A 115 -15.61 15.79 9.40
N ALA A 116 -15.28 14.55 9.02
CA ALA A 116 -16.12 13.77 8.10
C ALA A 116 -17.55 13.52 8.63
N GLN A 117 -17.80 13.69 9.93
CA GLN A 117 -19.18 13.65 10.48
C GLN A 117 -19.96 14.94 10.21
N LYS A 118 -19.27 16.01 9.79
CA LYS A 118 -19.80 17.35 9.51
C LYS A 118 -19.83 17.66 8.01
N GLN A 119 -19.23 16.81 7.17
CA GLN A 119 -19.16 17.01 5.72
C GLN A 119 -19.93 15.88 5.00
N ASP A 120 -20.73 16.22 3.98
CA ASP A 120 -21.38 15.27 3.06
C ASP A 120 -20.40 14.66 2.03
N THR A 121 -19.09 14.84 2.24
CA THR A 121 -18.05 14.48 1.27
C THR A 121 -17.72 13.00 1.39
N ALA A 122 -18.44 12.19 0.61
CA ALA A 122 -18.06 10.80 0.39
C ALA A 122 -16.72 10.74 -0.36
N PHE A 123 -15.70 10.12 0.25
CA PHE A 123 -14.47 9.75 -0.44
C PHE A 123 -14.76 8.58 -1.41
N VAL A 124 -15.39 8.88 -2.55
CA VAL A 124 -15.66 7.90 -3.60
C VAL A 124 -15.58 8.62 -4.95
N PRO A 125 -15.13 7.95 -6.03
CA PRO A 125 -15.18 8.55 -7.35
C PRO A 125 -16.60 9.08 -7.66
N PRO A 126 -16.74 10.34 -8.10
CA PRO A 126 -18.04 10.86 -8.48
C PRO A 126 -18.58 10.13 -9.70
N ASP A 127 -19.90 10.14 -9.87
CA ASP A 127 -20.55 9.46 -11.00
C ASP A 127 -20.09 10.00 -12.37
N SER A 128 -19.52 11.22 -12.42
CA SER A 128 -18.86 11.80 -13.61
C SER A 128 -17.61 11.06 -14.05
N GLU A 129 -17.02 10.24 -13.18
CA GLU A 129 -15.81 9.46 -13.46
C GLU A 129 -16.12 8.08 -14.04
N ARG A 130 -17.41 7.70 -14.16
CA ARG A 130 -17.79 6.44 -14.80
C ARG A 130 -17.22 6.34 -16.21
N GLY A 131 -16.79 5.14 -16.57
CA GLY A 131 -16.14 4.86 -17.86
C GLY A 131 -14.64 5.15 -17.88
N LYS A 132 -14.07 5.83 -16.87
CA LYS A 132 -12.62 5.91 -16.65
C LYS A 132 -12.10 4.64 -15.98
N VAL A 133 -10.77 4.43 -16.04
CA VAL A 133 -10.10 3.42 -15.21
C VAL A 133 -9.94 3.95 -13.79
N ILE A 134 -10.44 3.21 -12.80
CA ILE A 134 -10.20 3.52 -11.40
C ILE A 134 -8.85 2.92 -11.00
N LEU A 135 -7.86 3.78 -10.75
CA LEU A 135 -6.57 3.40 -10.19
C LEU A 135 -6.74 3.15 -8.69
N ILE A 136 -6.24 2.01 -8.23
CA ILE A 136 -6.28 1.58 -6.84
C ILE A 136 -4.83 1.42 -6.37
N PRO A 137 -4.19 2.51 -5.90
CA PRO A 137 -2.83 2.45 -5.38
C PRO A 137 -2.77 1.83 -3.98
N ILE A 138 -1.88 0.87 -3.83
CA ILE A 138 -1.68 0.13 -2.57
C ILE A 138 -0.19 0.14 -2.25
N GLY A 139 0.17 0.84 -1.19
CA GLY A 139 1.50 0.84 -0.64
C GLY A 139 1.64 -0.20 0.46
N HIS A 140 2.52 0.11 1.39
CA HIS A 140 2.73 -0.64 2.62
C HIS A 140 3.42 0.23 3.67
N THR A 141 3.42 -0.26 4.91
CA THR A 141 4.19 0.31 6.02
C THR A 141 5.12 -0.78 6.51
N GLU A 142 6.38 -0.72 6.11
CA GLU A 142 7.36 -1.77 6.38
C GLU A 142 8.80 -1.28 6.48
N GLN A 143 9.61 -2.06 7.18
CA GLN A 143 11.05 -1.83 7.28
C GLN A 143 11.70 -1.65 5.91
N HIS A 144 12.64 -0.70 5.78
CA HIS A 144 13.43 -0.49 4.57
C HIS A 144 14.90 -0.20 4.93
N GLY A 145 15.53 -1.13 5.64
CA GLY A 145 16.89 -0.91 6.11
C GLY A 145 16.98 0.20 7.15
N TYR A 146 18.21 0.67 7.41
CA TYR A 146 18.46 1.75 8.37
C TYR A 146 18.36 3.15 7.78
N HIS A 147 18.29 3.29 6.44
CA HIS A 147 18.38 4.58 5.77
C HIS A 147 17.06 5.12 5.24
N LEU A 148 16.01 4.30 5.13
CA LEU A 148 14.70 4.72 4.59
C LEU A 148 13.58 4.56 5.61
N PRO A 149 12.53 5.40 5.51
CA PRO A 149 11.38 5.36 6.41
C PRO A 149 10.48 4.15 6.12
N LEU A 150 9.51 3.86 7.00
CA LEU A 150 8.57 2.76 6.76
C LEU A 150 7.58 3.00 5.61
N SER A 151 7.47 4.24 5.13
CA SER A 151 6.47 4.71 4.17
C SER A 151 6.90 4.63 2.70
N VAL A 152 8.06 4.04 2.39
CA VAL A 152 8.66 3.98 1.04
C VAL A 152 7.63 3.56 -0.02
N ASP A 153 7.05 2.37 0.12
CA ASP A 153 6.08 1.81 -0.83
C ASP A 153 4.89 2.73 -1.07
N THR A 154 4.39 3.32 0.02
CA THR A 154 3.22 4.21 0.02
C THR A 154 3.54 5.52 -0.69
N ILE A 155 4.67 6.15 -0.39
CA ILE A 155 5.10 7.41 -1.00
C ILE A 155 5.30 7.22 -2.51
N ILE A 156 5.95 6.13 -2.91
CA ILE A 156 6.25 5.88 -4.33
C ILE A 156 4.97 5.63 -5.12
N ILE A 157 4.11 4.71 -4.67
CA ILE A 157 2.91 4.35 -5.42
C ILE A 157 1.90 5.49 -5.48
N ASP A 158 1.81 6.31 -4.43
CA ASP A 158 0.96 7.51 -4.41
C ASP A 158 1.45 8.55 -5.43
N ALA A 159 2.76 8.80 -5.50
CA ALA A 159 3.35 9.70 -6.49
C ALA A 159 3.08 9.22 -7.93
N ILE A 160 3.22 7.93 -8.20
CA ILE A 160 2.94 7.33 -9.52
C ILE A 160 1.44 7.45 -9.85
N ALA A 161 0.56 7.12 -8.91
CA ALA A 161 -0.89 7.14 -9.13
C ALA A 161 -1.40 8.57 -9.39
N LYS A 162 -0.96 9.53 -8.57
CA LYS A 162 -1.27 10.96 -8.74
C LYS A 162 -0.70 11.52 -10.04
N GLY A 163 0.56 11.19 -10.37
CA GLY A 163 1.19 11.58 -11.63
C GLY A 163 0.44 11.05 -12.86
N THR A 164 -0.02 9.79 -12.79
CA THR A 164 -0.82 9.15 -13.84
C THR A 164 -2.17 9.84 -14.02
N ALA A 165 -2.93 10.03 -12.92
CA ALA A 165 -4.23 10.69 -12.95
C ALA A 165 -4.12 12.16 -13.39
N HIS A 166 -3.05 12.85 -13.01
CA HIS A 166 -2.79 14.22 -13.42
C HIS A 166 -2.51 14.35 -14.92
N LYS A 167 -1.72 13.44 -15.49
CA LYS A 167 -1.38 13.45 -16.93
C LYS A 167 -2.49 12.87 -17.82
N ALA A 168 -3.36 12.01 -17.29
CA ALA A 168 -4.46 11.38 -18.03
C ALA A 168 -5.85 11.57 -17.38
N PRO A 169 -6.26 12.82 -17.05
CA PRO A 169 -7.43 13.09 -16.21
C PRO A 169 -8.76 12.73 -16.86
N THR A 170 -8.81 12.55 -18.18
CA THR A 170 -10.00 12.12 -18.92
C THR A 170 -10.10 10.59 -19.03
N ARG A 171 -9.04 9.85 -18.68
CA ARG A 171 -8.90 8.41 -18.92
C ARG A 171 -8.90 7.60 -17.63
N CYS A 172 -8.39 8.16 -16.54
CA CYS A 172 -8.36 7.50 -15.24
C CYS A 172 -8.69 8.45 -14.08
N TYR A 173 -9.03 7.85 -12.94
CA TYR A 173 -9.23 8.51 -11.66
C TYR A 173 -8.55 7.67 -10.58
N THR A 174 -7.83 8.28 -9.64
CA THR A 174 -7.15 7.55 -8.57
C THR A 174 -7.92 7.61 -7.26
N LEU A 175 -8.06 6.45 -6.60
CA LEU A 175 -8.35 6.43 -5.17
C LEU A 175 -7.10 6.91 -4.40
N PRO A 176 -7.28 7.44 -3.18
CA PRO A 176 -6.25 7.46 -2.17
C PRO A 176 -5.52 6.15 -1.99
N VAL A 177 -4.21 6.32 -1.82
CA VAL A 177 -3.30 5.23 -1.52
C VAL A 177 -3.72 4.56 -0.22
N MET A 178 -3.78 3.23 -0.27
CA MET A 178 -3.88 2.42 0.93
C MET A 178 -2.46 2.17 1.48
N PRO A 179 -2.10 2.65 2.68
CA PRO A 179 -0.75 2.50 3.23
C PRO A 179 -0.49 1.12 3.86
N TYR A 180 -1.43 0.19 3.70
CA TYR A 180 -1.41 -1.12 4.34
C TYR A 180 -1.65 -2.21 3.31
N GLY A 181 -0.94 -3.32 3.46
CA GLY A 181 -0.95 -4.43 2.51
C GLY A 181 -0.60 -5.74 3.19
N VAL A 182 -0.09 -6.71 2.45
CA VAL A 182 0.30 -8.03 2.95
C VAL A 182 1.81 -8.18 2.93
N SER A 183 2.41 -8.41 4.09
CA SER A 183 3.82 -8.80 4.20
C SER A 183 3.94 -10.19 4.83
N THR A 184 4.64 -11.09 4.15
CA THR A 184 4.92 -12.47 4.58
C THR A 184 6.30 -12.63 5.21
N HIS A 185 7.07 -11.55 5.35
CA HIS A 185 8.42 -11.55 5.90
C HIS A 185 8.54 -10.74 7.21
N ARG A 186 7.42 -10.24 7.74
CA ARG A 186 7.37 -9.36 8.94
C ARG A 186 7.99 -9.92 10.22
N ALA A 187 8.22 -11.23 10.32
CA ALA A 187 8.74 -11.83 11.54
C ALA A 187 10.23 -11.54 11.78
N SER A 188 10.97 -11.16 10.72
CA SER A 188 12.42 -10.95 10.79
C SER A 188 12.80 -9.57 11.34
N PHE A 189 11.96 -8.54 11.17
CA PHE A 189 12.25 -7.17 11.58
C PHE A 189 10.99 -6.49 12.12
N ALA A 190 11.18 -5.62 13.12
CA ALA A 190 10.08 -4.86 13.71
C ALA A 190 9.46 -3.87 12.72
N ALA A 191 8.30 -3.32 13.08
CA ALA A 191 7.60 -2.21 12.44
C ALA A 191 6.85 -2.53 11.13
N THR A 192 7.05 -3.71 10.55
CA THR A 192 6.29 -4.15 9.38
C THR A 192 4.88 -4.60 9.76
N LEU A 193 3.88 -3.92 9.21
CA LEU A 193 2.48 -4.22 9.43
C LEU A 193 1.97 -5.27 8.45
N ASN A 194 1.02 -6.11 8.85
CA ASN A 194 0.44 -7.09 7.94
C ASN A 194 -1.09 -7.14 8.07
N ALA A 195 -1.78 -6.86 6.97
CA ALA A 195 -3.22 -6.96 6.89
C ALA A 195 -3.73 -8.41 6.88
N GLY A 196 -2.86 -9.38 6.60
CA GLY A 196 -3.20 -10.79 6.42
C GLY A 196 -3.83 -11.06 5.05
N GLY A 197 -3.28 -12.04 4.32
CA GLY A 197 -3.63 -12.30 2.92
C GLY A 197 -5.13 -12.43 2.62
N ARG A 198 -5.86 -13.23 3.41
CA ARG A 198 -7.31 -13.43 3.21
C ARG A 198 -8.10 -12.16 3.48
N ALA A 199 -7.81 -11.47 4.58
CA ALA A 199 -8.49 -10.22 4.92
C ALA A 199 -8.21 -9.12 3.90
N PHE A 200 -6.99 -9.07 3.35
CA PHE A 200 -6.63 -8.19 2.25
C PHE A 200 -7.43 -8.49 0.96
N GLU A 201 -7.51 -9.75 0.55
CA GLU A 201 -8.30 -10.16 -0.61
C GLU A 201 -9.79 -9.84 -0.42
N ASP A 202 -10.36 -10.20 0.72
CA ASP A 202 -11.78 -9.94 1.04
C ASP A 202 -12.10 -8.44 1.06
N PHE A 203 -11.20 -7.62 1.62
CA PHE A 203 -11.35 -6.16 1.66
C PHE A 203 -11.40 -5.58 0.24
N TRP A 204 -10.44 -5.90 -0.61
CA TRP A 204 -10.40 -5.34 -1.95
C TRP A 204 -11.51 -5.87 -2.85
N LEU A 205 -11.93 -7.12 -2.67
CA LEU A 205 -13.11 -7.62 -3.36
C LEU A 205 -14.38 -6.89 -2.91
N ALA A 206 -14.54 -6.59 -1.62
CA ALA A 206 -15.67 -5.79 -1.13
C ALA A 206 -15.63 -4.34 -1.68
N VAL A 207 -14.45 -3.74 -1.80
CA VAL A 207 -14.28 -2.42 -2.45
C VAL A 207 -14.76 -2.48 -3.91
N ILE A 208 -14.35 -3.50 -4.66
CA ILE A 208 -14.81 -3.70 -6.04
C ILE A 208 -16.34 -3.90 -6.08
N ASP A 209 -16.90 -4.72 -5.19
CA ASP A 209 -18.34 -4.97 -5.12
C ASP A 209 -19.14 -3.65 -4.99
N VAL A 210 -18.69 -2.74 -4.12
CA VAL A 210 -19.31 -1.42 -3.93
C VAL A 210 -19.17 -0.54 -5.18
N LEU A 211 -17.97 -0.48 -5.77
CA LEU A 211 -17.73 0.35 -6.97
C LEU A 211 -18.52 -0.17 -8.19
N VAL A 212 -18.66 -1.49 -8.34
CA VAL A 212 -19.45 -2.10 -9.41
C VAL A 212 -20.93 -1.79 -9.26
N GLN A 213 -21.47 -1.87 -8.04
CA GLN A 213 -22.87 -1.47 -7.76
C GLN A 213 -23.12 0.00 -8.13
N ARG A 214 -22.09 0.85 -8.06
CA ARG A 214 -22.13 2.25 -8.47
C ARG A 214 -21.89 2.48 -9.96
N GLY A 215 -21.69 1.45 -10.76
CA GLY A 215 -21.54 1.54 -12.22
C GLY A 215 -20.12 1.76 -12.73
N PHE A 216 -19.09 1.57 -11.89
CA PHE A 216 -17.70 1.50 -12.34
C PHE A 216 -17.38 0.09 -12.84
N ASP A 217 -16.61 -0.01 -13.92
CA ASP A 217 -16.42 -1.25 -14.67
C ASP A 217 -14.96 -1.51 -15.09
N ARG A 218 -14.04 -0.58 -14.81
CA ARG A 218 -12.61 -0.69 -15.14
C ARG A 218 -11.78 -0.39 -13.90
N PHE A 219 -11.02 -1.36 -13.44
CA PHE A 219 -10.22 -1.26 -12.23
C PHE A 219 -8.78 -1.63 -12.51
N TYR A 220 -7.85 -0.87 -11.93
CA TYR A 220 -6.43 -1.13 -12.05
C TYR A 220 -5.75 -1.02 -10.70
N PHE A 221 -5.45 -2.19 -10.13
CA PHE A 221 -4.62 -2.29 -8.94
C PHE A 221 -3.15 -2.05 -9.30
N ILE A 222 -2.51 -1.14 -8.56
CA ILE A 222 -1.08 -0.86 -8.68
C ILE A 222 -0.46 -0.92 -7.30
N SER A 223 0.66 -1.64 -7.16
CA SER A 223 1.30 -1.88 -5.88
C SER A 223 2.65 -1.18 -5.78
N GLY A 224 2.89 -0.53 -4.63
CA GLY A 224 4.20 -0.10 -4.12
C GLY A 224 5.04 -1.27 -3.61
N HIS A 225 4.38 -2.34 -3.20
CA HIS A 225 4.95 -3.38 -2.34
C HIS A 225 4.96 -4.77 -3.02
N GLY A 226 6.10 -5.47 -2.95
CA GLY A 226 6.29 -6.81 -3.50
C GLY A 226 5.29 -7.85 -3.00
N GLY A 227 5.09 -7.90 -1.68
CA GLY A 227 4.27 -8.92 -1.00
C GLY A 227 2.79 -8.89 -1.37
N ASN A 228 2.28 -7.76 -1.90
CA ASN A 228 0.90 -7.67 -2.36
C ASN A 228 0.65 -8.47 -3.65
N THR A 229 1.67 -8.70 -4.48
CA THR A 229 1.48 -8.99 -5.90
C THR A 229 0.73 -10.30 -6.17
N SER A 230 1.02 -11.37 -5.43
CA SER A 230 0.32 -12.65 -5.56
C SER A 230 -1.16 -12.54 -5.16
N PHE A 231 -1.48 -11.77 -4.12
CA PHE A 231 -2.84 -11.52 -3.66
C PHE A 231 -3.62 -10.63 -4.64
N LEU A 232 -2.98 -9.65 -5.28
CA LEU A 232 -3.61 -8.82 -6.30
C LEU A 232 -4.00 -9.64 -7.55
N VAL A 233 -3.18 -10.62 -7.93
CA VAL A 233 -3.53 -11.57 -9.00
C VAL A 233 -4.80 -12.36 -8.63
N ASN A 234 -4.93 -12.80 -7.37
CA ASN A 234 -6.14 -13.48 -6.89
C ASN A 234 -7.36 -12.55 -6.91
N ILE A 235 -7.22 -11.32 -6.40
CA ILE A 235 -8.29 -10.30 -6.41
C ILE A 235 -8.80 -10.06 -7.84
N VAL A 236 -7.90 -9.87 -8.82
CA VAL A 236 -8.27 -9.66 -10.21
C VAL A 236 -9.09 -10.83 -10.77
N LYS A 237 -8.69 -12.07 -10.48
CA LYS A 237 -9.40 -13.28 -10.93
C LYS A 237 -10.77 -13.40 -10.28
N TYR A 238 -10.87 -13.26 -8.95
CA TYR A 238 -12.13 -13.35 -8.22
C TYR A 238 -13.08 -12.20 -8.56
N ALA A 239 -12.58 -10.99 -8.76
CA ALA A 239 -13.39 -9.85 -9.20
C ALA A 239 -14.01 -10.11 -10.59
N GLY A 240 -13.23 -10.64 -11.53
CA GLY A 240 -13.71 -11.02 -12.85
C GLY A 240 -14.73 -12.17 -12.84
N GLU A 241 -14.58 -13.11 -11.91
CA GLU A 241 -15.54 -14.19 -11.67
C GLU A 241 -16.86 -13.65 -11.11
N ARG A 242 -16.81 -12.84 -10.03
CA ARG A 242 -17.98 -12.22 -9.39
C ARG A 242 -18.73 -11.28 -10.34
N HIS A 243 -17.99 -10.52 -11.14
CA HIS A 243 -18.54 -9.45 -12.00
C HIS A 243 -18.11 -9.62 -13.45
N ARG A 244 -18.74 -10.54 -14.18
CA ARG A 244 -18.37 -10.93 -15.56
C ARG A 244 -18.32 -9.81 -16.62
N ARG A 245 -18.74 -8.58 -16.29
CA ARG A 245 -18.78 -7.44 -17.22
C ARG A 245 -17.67 -6.42 -17.00
N ILE A 246 -16.97 -6.47 -15.86
CA ILE A 246 -15.88 -5.53 -15.58
C ILE A 246 -14.61 -5.93 -16.32
N PHE A 247 -13.65 -5.02 -16.34
CA PHE A 247 -12.25 -5.29 -16.61
C PHE A 247 -11.45 -4.92 -15.36
N CYS A 248 -10.91 -5.93 -14.69
CA CYS A 248 -10.06 -5.75 -13.53
C CYS A 248 -8.65 -6.18 -13.90
N ALA A 249 -7.64 -5.38 -13.56
CA ALA A 249 -6.26 -5.64 -13.91
C ALA A 249 -5.31 -5.29 -12.76
N THR A 250 -4.15 -5.92 -12.79
CA THR A 250 -2.97 -5.54 -12.03
C THR A 250 -1.76 -5.75 -12.93
N THR A 251 -0.64 -5.15 -12.56
CA THR A 251 0.68 -5.42 -13.15
C THR A 251 1.56 -6.07 -12.09
N TRP A 252 2.70 -6.64 -12.50
CA TRP A 252 3.84 -6.75 -11.58
C TRP A 252 4.26 -5.33 -11.11
N LEU A 253 5.17 -5.19 -10.14
CA LEU A 253 5.51 -3.96 -9.41
C LEU A 253 5.58 -2.64 -10.23
N HIS A 254 5.54 -1.50 -9.54
CA HIS A 254 5.31 -0.17 -10.12
C HIS A 254 6.36 0.37 -11.12
N THR A 255 7.41 -0.37 -11.47
CA THR A 255 8.39 -0.02 -12.51
C THR A 255 8.83 -1.27 -13.29
N SER A 256 7.90 -2.13 -13.70
CA SER A 256 8.23 -3.47 -14.23
C SER A 256 7.69 -3.78 -15.63
N GLY A 257 6.90 -2.88 -16.20
CA GLY A 257 6.44 -3.06 -17.58
C GLY A 257 7.51 -2.67 -18.59
N LYS A 258 7.12 -2.59 -19.86
CA LYS A 258 8.05 -2.34 -20.98
C LYS A 258 8.82 -1.02 -20.84
N ILE A 259 8.17 0.07 -20.39
CA ILE A 259 8.77 1.41 -20.34
C ILE A 259 9.66 1.54 -19.09
N GLY A 260 9.15 1.07 -17.95
CA GLY A 260 9.88 1.05 -16.69
C GLY A 260 11.11 0.16 -16.76
N ALA A 261 10.99 -1.03 -17.35
CA ALA A 261 12.11 -1.96 -17.51
C ALA A 261 13.25 -1.38 -18.37
N GLU A 262 12.92 -0.75 -19.50
CA GLU A 262 13.91 -0.07 -20.35
C GLU A 262 14.62 1.06 -19.57
N ALA A 263 13.88 1.84 -18.78
CA ALA A 263 14.44 2.90 -17.96
C ALA A 263 15.33 2.36 -16.83
N LEU A 264 14.95 1.24 -16.20
CA LEU A 264 15.78 0.57 -15.20
C LEU A 264 17.08 0.06 -15.83
N GLN A 265 17.01 -0.67 -16.94
CA GLN A 265 18.19 -1.16 -17.65
C GLN A 265 19.15 -0.03 -18.03
N LYS A 266 18.61 1.13 -18.43
CA LYS A 266 19.40 2.28 -18.86
C LYS A 266 20.13 3.00 -17.73
N TYR A 267 19.48 3.18 -16.58
CA TYR A 267 19.98 4.06 -15.51
C TYR A 267 20.49 3.33 -14.28
N ARG A 268 20.23 2.03 -14.15
CA ARG A 268 20.75 1.18 -13.07
C ARG A 268 22.27 1.21 -13.05
N THR A 269 22.83 1.32 -11.84
CA THR A 269 24.28 1.22 -11.63
C THR A 269 24.70 0.09 -10.70
N SER A 270 23.77 -0.49 -9.92
CA SER A 270 24.02 -1.69 -9.11
C SER A 270 24.00 -2.97 -9.96
N PRO A 271 24.74 -4.02 -9.59
CA PRO A 271 24.61 -5.34 -10.20
C PRO A 271 23.24 -5.96 -9.89
N ILE A 272 22.85 -7.03 -10.61
CA ILE A 272 21.69 -7.88 -10.25
C ILE A 272 21.77 -8.23 -8.77
N GLY A 273 20.64 -8.04 -8.07
CA GLY A 273 20.54 -8.08 -6.61
C GLY A 273 20.51 -6.73 -5.91
N GLY A 274 20.92 -5.66 -6.59
CA GLY A 274 20.96 -4.31 -6.00
C GLY A 274 19.61 -3.59 -5.88
N MET A 275 18.52 -4.17 -6.39
CA MET A 275 17.19 -3.53 -6.46
C MET A 275 16.07 -4.34 -5.81
N GLY A 276 16.37 -5.33 -4.96
CA GLY A 276 15.35 -6.17 -4.33
C GLY A 276 14.44 -5.42 -3.34
N HIS A 277 15.02 -4.89 -2.26
CA HIS A 277 14.35 -4.20 -1.16
C HIS A 277 15.29 -3.22 -0.46
N ALA A 278 14.83 -2.01 -0.15
CA ALA A 278 15.64 -0.86 0.27
C ALA A 278 16.83 -0.58 -0.65
N GLY A 279 16.71 -1.01 -1.92
CA GLY A 279 17.79 -1.02 -2.90
C GLY A 279 17.94 0.30 -3.66
N GLU A 280 18.70 0.25 -4.75
CA GLU A 280 19.00 1.43 -5.58
C GLU A 280 17.72 2.14 -6.06
N LEU A 281 16.70 1.37 -6.47
CA LEU A 281 15.47 1.87 -7.04
C LEU A 281 14.66 2.71 -6.05
N GLU A 282 14.28 2.09 -4.93
CA GLU A 282 13.49 2.71 -3.86
C GLU A 282 14.24 3.88 -3.24
N THR A 283 15.54 3.71 -2.97
CA THR A 283 16.36 4.79 -2.42
C THR A 283 16.40 5.99 -3.37
N SER A 284 16.52 5.76 -4.69
CA SER A 284 16.49 6.84 -5.67
C SER A 284 15.15 7.57 -5.70
N TYR A 285 14.03 6.83 -5.70
CA TYR A 285 12.70 7.42 -5.59
C TYR A 285 12.57 8.31 -4.35
N MET A 286 12.99 7.80 -3.20
CA MET A 286 12.89 8.53 -1.93
C MET A 286 13.77 9.77 -1.90
N LEU A 287 15.00 9.71 -2.43
CA LEU A 287 15.86 10.87 -2.58
C LEU A 287 15.26 11.96 -3.49
N HIS A 288 14.38 11.59 -4.43
CA HIS A 288 13.66 12.54 -5.26
C HIS A 288 12.40 13.10 -4.56
N LEU A 289 11.62 12.23 -3.92
CA LEU A 289 10.29 12.57 -3.39
C LEU A 289 10.32 13.13 -1.96
N ARG A 290 11.13 12.55 -1.09
CA ARG A 290 11.26 12.86 0.35
C ARG A 290 12.72 12.71 0.81
N PRO A 291 13.66 13.52 0.25
CA PRO A 291 15.07 13.46 0.65
C PRO A 291 15.27 13.75 2.14
N ASP A 292 14.35 14.47 2.77
CA ASP A 292 14.34 14.77 4.20
C ASP A 292 14.18 13.54 5.09
N LEU A 293 13.65 12.43 4.55
CA LEU A 293 13.50 11.15 5.24
C LEU A 293 14.63 10.15 4.95
N CYS A 294 15.59 10.52 4.10
CA CYS A 294 16.67 9.62 3.68
C CYS A 294 17.93 9.84 4.51
N HIS A 295 18.34 8.83 5.27
CA HIS A 295 19.56 8.84 6.07
C HIS A 295 20.69 8.10 5.35
N MET A 296 21.17 8.66 4.24
CA MET A 296 22.12 7.98 3.33
C MET A 296 23.43 7.57 4.01
N GLU A 297 23.84 8.27 5.06
CA GLU A 297 25.00 7.90 5.89
C GLU A 297 24.81 6.58 6.64
N ARG A 298 23.57 6.07 6.72
CA ARG A 298 23.20 4.79 7.34
C ARG A 298 22.89 3.71 6.31
N ALA A 299 23.03 4.00 5.00
CA ALA A 299 22.78 3.02 3.95
C ALA A 299 23.80 1.88 4.02
N VAL A 300 23.32 0.65 3.98
CA VAL A 300 24.13 -0.57 3.97
C VAL A 300 23.68 -1.42 2.79
N ASP A 301 24.63 -1.73 1.91
CA ASP A 301 24.37 -2.58 0.75
C ASP A 301 24.49 -4.05 1.15
N GLU A 302 23.39 -4.78 1.10
CA GLU A 302 23.33 -6.22 1.35
C GLU A 302 22.84 -6.90 0.06
N THR A 303 23.81 -7.39 -0.72
CA THR A 303 23.57 -7.99 -2.06
C THR A 303 24.10 -9.42 -2.20
N ASP A 304 24.75 -9.95 -1.16
CA ASP A 304 25.31 -11.31 -1.10
C ASP A 304 24.35 -12.27 -0.39
N PHE A 305 23.09 -12.27 -0.81
CA PHE A 305 22.06 -13.18 -0.29
C PHE A 305 22.16 -14.57 -0.93
N ILE A 306 21.67 -15.60 -0.24
CA ILE A 306 21.72 -16.98 -0.73
C ILE A 306 20.91 -17.08 -2.03
N SER A 307 21.62 -17.33 -3.14
CA SER A 307 21.02 -17.36 -4.47
C SER A 307 21.42 -18.60 -5.27
N THR A 308 20.59 -18.94 -6.25
CA THR A 308 20.80 -19.97 -7.26
C THR A 308 20.40 -19.41 -8.63
N PRO A 309 20.73 -20.06 -9.76
CA PRO A 309 20.35 -19.57 -11.09
C PRO A 309 18.84 -19.27 -11.25
N ASP A 310 17.99 -20.01 -10.53
CA ASP A 310 16.54 -19.86 -10.55
C ASP A 310 15.97 -19.18 -9.30
N TYR A 311 16.78 -18.74 -8.34
CA TYR A 311 16.33 -18.03 -7.14
C TYR A 311 17.30 -16.93 -6.74
N TYR A 312 16.87 -15.69 -6.90
CA TYR A 312 17.57 -14.48 -6.47
C TYR A 312 16.53 -13.35 -6.36
N MET A 313 16.86 -12.30 -5.61
CA MET A 313 15.97 -11.16 -5.41
C MET A 313 16.44 -9.96 -6.24
N ASP A 314 15.57 -9.46 -7.11
CA ASP A 314 15.72 -8.19 -7.82
C ASP A 314 14.32 -7.64 -8.14
N TRP A 315 14.23 -6.42 -8.66
CA TRP A 315 12.95 -5.76 -8.89
C TRP A 315 12.14 -6.39 -10.04
N ILE A 316 12.81 -6.60 -11.18
CA ILE A 316 12.22 -7.19 -12.39
C ILE A 316 12.70 -8.62 -12.60
N GLU A 317 14.00 -8.82 -12.41
CA GLU A 317 14.67 -10.09 -12.69
C GLU A 317 14.57 -10.93 -11.42
N GLY A 318 13.44 -11.61 -11.25
CA GLY A 318 13.32 -12.68 -10.27
C GLY A 318 13.74 -14.00 -10.91
N GLY A 319 14.30 -14.89 -10.10
CA GLY A 319 14.45 -16.29 -10.51
C GLY A 319 13.09 -16.96 -10.80
N SER A 320 13.09 -18.06 -11.58
CA SER A 320 11.87 -18.80 -11.91
C SER A 320 11.26 -19.57 -10.73
N LEU A 321 12.05 -19.79 -9.68
CA LEU A 321 11.65 -20.42 -8.43
C LEU A 321 11.13 -19.37 -7.45
N VAL A 322 9.96 -19.61 -6.88
CA VAL A 322 9.35 -18.74 -5.87
C VAL A 322 9.55 -19.35 -4.49
N ALA A 323 10.17 -18.61 -3.57
CA ALA A 323 10.36 -18.99 -2.17
C ALA A 323 10.28 -17.78 -1.24
N ASN A 324 10.02 -18.02 0.05
CA ASN A 324 9.93 -17.00 1.11
C ASN A 324 10.68 -17.50 2.36
N PRO A 325 12.03 -17.56 2.32
CA PRO A 325 12.82 -17.83 3.50
C PRO A 325 12.69 -16.68 4.52
N PRO A 326 13.02 -16.92 5.80
CA PRO A 326 13.21 -15.85 6.78
C PRO A 326 14.22 -14.82 6.27
N TRP A 327 13.91 -13.53 6.39
CA TRP A 327 14.79 -12.48 5.85
C TRP A 327 16.04 -12.25 6.70
N ASP A 328 15.99 -12.64 7.97
CA ASP A 328 17.11 -12.63 8.90
C ASP A 328 18.15 -13.73 8.62
N ASP A 329 17.88 -14.65 7.68
CA ASP A 329 18.89 -15.59 7.17
C ASP A 329 19.87 -14.92 6.18
N ASP A 330 19.44 -13.91 5.41
CA ASP A 330 20.30 -13.26 4.40
C ASP A 330 20.65 -11.80 4.72
N SER A 331 19.86 -11.11 5.55
CA SER A 331 20.00 -9.69 5.82
C SER A 331 20.14 -9.39 7.30
N LYS A 332 21.07 -8.51 7.66
CA LYS A 332 21.21 -8.00 9.05
C LYS A 332 20.43 -6.71 9.25
N THR A 333 20.29 -5.92 8.20
CA THR A 333 19.68 -4.59 8.28
C THR A 333 18.23 -4.57 7.84
N GLY A 334 17.75 -5.66 7.24
CA GLY A 334 16.48 -5.73 6.50
C GLY A 334 16.59 -5.26 5.05
N SER A 335 17.77 -4.83 4.60
CA SER A 335 18.01 -4.47 3.19
C SER A 335 18.25 -5.72 2.35
N TYR A 336 17.64 -5.80 1.17
CA TYR A 336 18.02 -6.75 0.10
C TYR A 336 18.35 -5.95 -1.16
N GLY A 337 19.46 -5.22 -1.13
CA GLY A 337 19.77 -4.31 -2.22
C GLY A 337 20.95 -3.40 -1.95
N ALA A 338 21.23 -2.56 -2.94
CA ALA A 338 22.35 -1.62 -2.96
C ALA A 338 21.83 -0.18 -2.88
N GLY A 339 21.31 0.22 -1.71
CA GLY A 339 20.78 1.56 -1.47
C GLY A 339 21.81 2.67 -1.70
N SER A 340 23.10 2.41 -1.48
CA SER A 340 24.19 3.40 -1.67
C SER A 340 24.29 3.93 -3.10
N HIS A 341 23.79 3.17 -4.08
CA HIS A 341 23.74 3.60 -5.47
C HIS A 341 22.64 4.62 -5.73
N GLY A 342 21.69 4.83 -4.82
CA GLY A 342 20.53 5.68 -5.03
C GLY A 342 20.89 7.15 -5.32
N THR A 343 20.16 7.79 -6.25
CA THR A 343 20.31 9.24 -6.50
C THR A 343 18.95 9.87 -6.82
N ALA A 344 18.76 11.14 -6.45
CA ALA A 344 17.53 11.87 -6.76
C ALA A 344 17.24 11.97 -8.27
N GLU A 345 18.28 12.09 -9.11
CA GLU A 345 18.09 12.16 -10.57
C GLU A 345 17.54 10.85 -11.14
N LYS A 346 18.06 9.71 -10.67
CA LYS A 346 17.49 8.39 -11.03
C LYS A 346 16.05 8.27 -10.57
N GLY A 347 15.72 8.75 -9.37
CA GLY A 347 14.36 8.78 -8.85
C GLY A 347 13.40 9.56 -9.74
N ARG A 348 13.81 10.75 -10.20
CA ARG A 348 13.03 11.56 -11.15
C ARG A 348 12.81 10.83 -12.47
N LEU A 349 13.86 10.28 -13.06
CA LEU A 349 13.81 9.58 -14.34
C LEU A 349 12.93 8.31 -14.29
N TRP A 350 13.05 7.52 -13.23
CA TRP A 350 12.22 6.33 -13.03
C TRP A 350 10.77 6.67 -12.71
N LEU A 351 10.51 7.75 -11.96
CA LEU A 351 9.15 8.24 -11.73
C LEU A 351 8.46 8.66 -13.02
N GLU A 352 9.15 9.40 -13.89
CA GLU A 352 8.63 9.77 -15.20
C GLU A 352 8.28 8.53 -16.03
N ALA A 353 9.18 7.56 -16.11
CA ALA A 353 8.97 6.31 -16.83
C ALA A 353 7.83 5.47 -16.24
N ALA A 354 7.74 5.36 -14.91
CA ALA A 354 6.68 4.62 -14.24
C ALA A 354 5.30 5.24 -14.48
N VAL A 355 5.20 6.58 -14.43
CA VAL A 355 3.97 7.31 -14.75
C VAL A 355 3.57 7.09 -16.21
N GLU A 356 4.50 7.23 -17.15
CA GLU A 356 4.24 6.98 -18.57
C GLU A 356 3.78 5.55 -18.83
N GLU A 357 4.37 4.58 -18.14
CA GLU A 357 3.95 3.19 -18.19
C GLU A 357 2.52 2.98 -17.71
N LYS A 358 2.11 3.63 -16.61
CA LYS A 358 0.76 3.41 -16.09
C LYS A 358 -0.28 4.10 -16.98
N ILE A 359 0.07 5.20 -17.65
CA ILE A 359 -0.77 5.79 -18.70
C ILE A 359 -0.92 4.81 -19.87
N ASP A 360 0.16 4.18 -20.34
CA ASP A 360 0.10 3.17 -21.40
C ASP A 360 -0.78 1.97 -20.97
N HIS A 361 -0.65 1.48 -19.74
CA HIS A 361 -1.52 0.42 -19.21
C HIS A 361 -2.99 0.85 -19.14
N VAL A 362 -3.29 2.10 -18.74
CA VAL A 362 -4.66 2.64 -18.73
C VAL A 362 -5.27 2.61 -20.14
N GLU A 363 -4.51 2.99 -21.16
CA GLU A 363 -4.97 2.91 -22.55
C GLU A 363 -5.22 1.47 -23.01
N GLN A 364 -4.33 0.54 -22.66
CA GLN A 364 -4.54 -0.87 -22.95
C GLN A 364 -5.77 -1.45 -22.24
N ILE A 365 -6.05 -1.04 -21.00
CA ILE A 365 -7.25 -1.44 -20.26
C ILE A 365 -8.51 -0.96 -21.00
N HIS A 366 -8.53 0.29 -21.46
CA HIS A 366 -9.64 0.82 -22.28
C HIS A 366 -9.81 0.02 -23.57
N GLU A 367 -8.73 -0.23 -24.30
CA GLU A 367 -8.76 -0.99 -25.55
C GLU A 367 -9.32 -2.41 -25.32
N GLN A 368 -8.82 -3.10 -24.29
CA GLN A 368 -9.24 -4.46 -23.93
C GLN A 368 -10.72 -4.50 -23.52
N HIS A 369 -11.19 -3.50 -22.79
CA HIS A 369 -12.59 -3.37 -22.41
C HIS A 369 -13.49 -3.14 -23.64
N GLU A 370 -13.18 -2.15 -24.48
CA GLU A 370 -13.94 -1.80 -25.69
C GLU A 370 -14.02 -2.97 -26.69
N ARG A 371 -12.91 -3.66 -26.92
CA ARG A 371 -12.86 -4.83 -27.80
C ARG A 371 -13.73 -5.98 -27.28
N ARG A 372 -13.77 -6.20 -25.96
CA ARG A 372 -14.64 -7.20 -25.32
C ARG A 372 -16.10 -6.82 -25.44
N GLU A 373 -16.45 -5.55 -25.20
CA GLU A 373 -17.80 -5.03 -25.43
C GLU A 373 -18.27 -5.24 -26.87
N LYS A 374 -17.42 -4.92 -27.86
CA LYS A 374 -17.71 -5.17 -29.27
C LYS A 374 -17.95 -6.66 -29.55
N ARG A 375 -17.10 -7.56 -29.02
CA ARG A 375 -17.29 -9.02 -29.15
C ARG A 375 -18.61 -9.48 -28.53
N ARG A 376 -18.98 -8.96 -27.36
CA ARG A 376 -20.26 -9.27 -26.70
C ARG A 376 -21.46 -8.86 -27.54
N ARG A 377 -21.44 -7.64 -28.10
CA ARG A 377 -22.50 -7.14 -29.01
C ARG A 377 -22.58 -7.95 -30.30
N ALA A 378 -21.46 -8.50 -30.76
CA ALA A 378 -21.39 -9.42 -31.89
C ALA A 378 -21.78 -10.88 -31.56
N GLY A 379 -22.28 -11.16 -30.34
CA GLY A 379 -22.78 -12.48 -29.95
C GLY A 379 -21.73 -13.45 -29.39
N TYR A 380 -20.56 -12.99 -28.97
CA TYR A 380 -19.58 -13.87 -28.29
C TYR A 380 -19.96 -14.08 -26.81
N GLY A 381 -19.69 -15.28 -26.28
CA GLY A 381 -19.87 -15.59 -24.85
C GLY A 381 -21.31 -15.94 -24.45
N LEU A 382 -22.06 -16.59 -25.32
CA LEU A 382 -23.44 -17.03 -25.14
C LEU A 382 -23.59 -18.25 -24.21
N TRP A 383 -22.83 -18.37 -23.12
CA TRP A 383 -23.14 -19.45 -22.18
C TRP A 383 -24.45 -19.11 -21.46
N GLY A 384 -25.51 -19.91 -21.73
CA GLY A 384 -26.85 -19.72 -21.15
C GLY A 384 -27.78 -18.86 -21.99
N LYS A 385 -27.39 -18.53 -23.22
CA LYS A 385 -28.30 -18.26 -24.35
C LYS A 385 -28.01 -19.24 -25.47
#